data_AF-A0AAW6Y345-F1
#
_entry.id   AF-A0AAW6Y345-F1
#
_cell.length_a   1.000
_cell.length_b   1.000
_cell.length_c   1.000
_cell.angle_alpha   90.00
_cell.angle_beta   90.00
_cell.angle_gamma   90.00
#
_symmetry.space_group_name_H-M   'P 1'
#
loop_
_entity.id
_entity.type
_entity.pdbx_description
1 polymer ?
#
loop_
_entity_poly.entity_id
_entity_poly.type
_entity_poly.pdbx_seq_one_letter_code
_entity_poly.pdbx_strand_id
1 'polypeptide(L)'
;RQLRELAPQQIAELMHVSDKIALLNAERNAEWHTPFTPDNAKQAVFMFNGDVYEGIAADILKPEQIQYLQQHVRLLSGLYGILRPLDLMQPYRLEMGTAFANTRGKNLYEF
;
A
#
# COMPACT_ATOMS: atom_id res chain seq x y z
N ARG A 1 3.30 1.79 12.85
CA ARG A 1 4.09 1.37 14.03
C ARG A 1 3.69 -0.02 14.48
N GLN A 2 2.41 -0.27 14.79
CA GLN A 2 1.93 -1.60 15.24
C GLN A 2 2.23 -2.75 14.27
N LEU A 3 2.18 -2.53 12.94
CA LEU A 3 2.55 -3.57 11.96
C LEU A 3 4.01 -4.04 12.03
N ARG A 4 4.91 -3.22 12.58
CA ARG A 4 6.33 -3.59 12.75
C ARG A 4 6.56 -4.57 13.89
N GLU A 5 5.59 -4.67 14.79
CA GLU A 5 5.66 -5.53 15.97
C GLU A 5 5.24 -6.97 15.64
N LEU A 6 4.63 -7.20 14.48
CA LEU A 6 4.19 -8.52 14.05
C LEU A 6 5.37 -9.35 13.53
N ALA A 7 5.50 -10.57 14.06
CA ALA A 7 6.38 -11.57 13.50
C ALA A 7 5.87 -12.05 12.13
N PRO A 8 6.74 -12.54 11.23
CA PRO A 8 6.34 -13.04 9.91
C PRO A 8 5.20 -14.06 9.97
N GLN A 9 5.20 -14.98 10.94
CA GLN A 9 4.14 -15.98 11.11
C GLN A 9 2.78 -15.34 11.40
N GLN A 10 2.76 -14.30 12.24
CA GLN A 10 1.53 -13.56 12.54
C GLN A 10 1.01 -12.80 11.31
N ILE A 11 1.91 -12.28 10.46
CA ILE A 11 1.55 -11.65 9.19
C ILE A 11 0.96 -12.69 8.22
N ALA A 12 1.55 -13.89 8.15
CA ALA A 12 1.07 -14.98 7.30
C ALA A 12 -0.37 -15.37 7.65
N GLU A 13 -0.64 -15.56 8.95
CA GLU A 13 -1.98 -15.87 9.48
C GLU A 13 -2.95 -14.71 9.24
N LEU A 14 -2.56 -13.48 9.58
CA LEU A 14 -3.41 -12.29 9.48
C LEU A 14 -3.82 -11.96 8.03
N MET A 15 -2.90 -12.13 7.08
CA MET A 15 -3.11 -11.74 5.68
C MET A 15 -3.40 -12.92 4.76
N HIS A 16 -3.43 -14.15 5.29
CA HIS A 16 -3.62 -15.40 4.54
C HIS A 16 -2.66 -15.53 3.36
N VAL A 17 -1.36 -15.33 3.62
CA VAL A 17 -0.29 -15.39 2.62
C VAL A 17 0.73 -16.45 2.97
N SER A 18 1.55 -16.86 2.00
CA SER A 18 2.66 -17.78 2.24
C SER A 18 3.74 -17.14 3.12
N ASP A 19 4.53 -17.98 3.81
CA ASP A 19 5.64 -17.54 4.67
C ASP A 19 6.62 -16.61 3.96
N LYS A 20 6.90 -16.88 2.68
CA LYS A 20 7.77 -16.04 1.85
C LYS A 20 7.22 -14.63 1.68
N ILE A 21 5.91 -14.51 1.42
CA ILE A 21 5.24 -13.21 1.28
C ILE A 21 5.12 -12.53 2.63
N ALA A 22 4.90 -13.29 3.70
CA ALA A 22 4.82 -12.74 5.05
C ALA A 22 6.17 -12.16 5.50
N LEU A 23 7.27 -12.86 5.26
CA LEU A 23 8.63 -12.38 5.53
C LEU A 23 8.93 -11.08 4.76
N LEU A 24 8.65 -11.05 3.46
CA LEU A 24 8.81 -9.85 2.63
C LEU A 24 8.01 -8.66 3.20
N ASN A 25 6.80 -8.88 3.70
CA ASN A 25 6.00 -7.80 4.27
C ASN A 25 6.46 -7.39 5.67
N ALA A 26 7.02 -8.30 6.46
CA ALA A 26 7.69 -7.96 7.71
C ALA A 26 8.89 -7.02 7.46
N GLU A 27 9.73 -7.36 6.47
CA GLU A 27 10.87 -6.54 6.04
C GLU A 27 10.40 -5.15 5.58
N ARG A 28 9.42 -5.08 4.67
CA ARG A 28 8.83 -3.81 4.22
C ARG A 28 8.31 -2.96 5.37
N ASN A 29 7.62 -3.57 6.34
CA ASN A 29 7.11 -2.84 7.50
C ASN A 29 8.25 -2.27 8.35
N ALA A 30 9.32 -3.04 8.55
CA ALA A 30 10.50 -2.63 9.31
C ALA A 30 11.28 -1.50 8.61
N GLU A 31 11.46 -1.61 7.29
CA GLU A 31 12.15 -0.62 6.46
C GLU A 31 11.33 0.63 6.20
N TRP A 32 10.01 0.59 6.39
CA TRP A 32 9.15 1.74 6.10
C TRP A 32 9.64 2.98 6.83
N HIS A 33 9.85 4.12 6.18
CA HIS A 33 10.17 5.36 6.89
C HIS A 33 9.86 6.61 6.05
N THR A 34 9.68 7.73 6.74
CA THR A 34 9.59 9.06 6.13
C THR A 34 10.89 9.83 6.36
N PRO A 35 11.20 10.88 5.56
CA PRO A 35 10.45 11.39 4.41
C PRO A 35 10.49 10.47 3.19
N PHE A 36 9.44 10.52 2.37
CA PHE A 36 9.38 9.82 1.09
C PHE A 36 10.12 10.61 0.01
N THR A 37 11.01 9.92 -0.71
CA THR A 37 11.76 10.47 -1.83
C THR A 37 11.67 9.49 -3.01
N PRO A 38 11.96 9.93 -4.25
CA PRO A 38 12.03 9.01 -5.38
C PRO A 38 13.03 7.85 -5.22
N ASP A 39 13.99 7.97 -4.29
CA ASP A 39 14.97 6.91 -4.00
C ASP A 39 14.38 5.77 -3.16
N ASN A 40 13.39 6.08 -2.31
CA ASN A 40 12.81 5.11 -1.36
C ASN A 40 11.32 4.82 -1.59
N ALA A 41 10.66 5.55 -2.49
CA ALA A 41 9.23 5.48 -2.74
C ALA A 41 8.92 5.67 -4.23
N LYS A 42 7.74 5.19 -4.65
CA LYS A 42 7.24 5.35 -6.01
C LYS A 42 5.82 5.92 -5.97
N GLN A 43 5.44 6.64 -7.01
CA GLN A 43 4.07 7.14 -7.18
C GLN A 43 3.08 5.98 -7.20
N ALA A 44 1.96 6.14 -6.48
CA ALA A 44 0.99 5.08 -6.22
C ALA A 44 0.46 4.38 -7.49
N VAL A 45 0.13 5.15 -8.55
CA VAL A 45 -0.42 4.59 -9.79
C VAL A 45 0.56 3.71 -10.56
N PHE A 46 1.86 3.82 -10.29
CA PHE A 46 2.90 3.01 -10.91
C PHE A 46 3.46 1.93 -9.97
N MET A 47 2.97 1.86 -8.72
CA MET A 47 3.45 0.91 -7.70
C MET A 47 2.56 -0.33 -7.62
N PHE A 48 1.24 -0.16 -7.79
CA PHE A 48 0.30 -1.26 -7.71
C PHE A 48 0.25 -2.06 -9.01
N ASN A 49 0.23 -3.39 -8.87
CA ASN A 49 0.10 -4.33 -9.97
C ASN A 49 -1.14 -5.20 -9.75
N GLY A 50 -1.98 -5.34 -10.77
CA GLY A 50 -3.21 -6.13 -10.78
C GLY A 50 -4.19 -5.64 -11.85
N ASP A 51 -5.21 -6.44 -12.16
CA ASP A 51 -6.10 -6.25 -13.33
C ASP A 51 -6.63 -4.81 -13.50
N VAL A 52 -7.01 -4.16 -12.39
CA VAL A 52 -7.51 -2.76 -12.41
C VAL A 52 -6.41 -1.78 -12.85
N TYR A 53 -5.19 -1.95 -12.35
CA TYR A 53 -4.05 -1.08 -12.65
C TYR A 53 -3.46 -1.37 -14.02
N GLU A 54 -3.47 -2.62 -14.45
CA GLU A 54 -3.14 -3.01 -15.83
C GLU A 54 -4.12 -2.38 -16.83
N GLY A 55 -5.42 -2.32 -16.49
CA GLY A 55 -6.42 -1.63 -17.30
C GLY A 55 -6.25 -0.11 -17.36
N ILE A 56 -5.69 0.52 -16.32
CA ILE A 56 -5.32 1.95 -16.34
C ILE A 56 -4.09 2.18 -17.24
N ALA A 57 -3.18 1.20 -17.30
CA ALA A 57 -1.97 1.23 -18.14
C ALA A 57 -1.17 2.54 -18.00
N ALA A 58 -0.90 2.95 -16.76
CA ALA A 58 -0.32 4.26 -16.47
C ALA A 58 1.01 4.55 -17.19
N ASP A 59 1.82 3.51 -17.43
CA ASP A 59 3.13 3.62 -18.08
C ASP A 59 3.05 4.10 -19.54
N ILE A 60 1.90 3.97 -20.21
CA ILE A 60 1.71 4.40 -21.61
C ILE A 60 0.87 5.67 -21.75
N LEU A 61 0.41 6.25 -20.64
CA LEU A 61 -0.40 7.47 -20.65
C LEU A 61 0.47 8.71 -20.92
N LYS A 62 -0.11 9.66 -21.65
CA LYS A 62 0.51 10.96 -21.87
C LYS A 62 0.50 11.80 -20.58
N PRO A 63 1.41 12.78 -20.43
CA PRO A 63 1.47 13.64 -19.24
C PRO A 63 0.13 14.29 -18.87
N GLU A 64 -0.68 14.70 -19.84
CA GLU A 64 -1.99 15.32 -19.61
C GLU A 64 -3.01 14.33 -19.03
N GLN A 65 -2.94 13.05 -19.46
CA GLN A 65 -3.79 11.99 -18.94
C GLN A 65 -3.39 11.61 -17.52
N ILE A 66 -2.08 11.58 -17.22
CA ILE A 66 -1.58 11.40 -15.86
C ILE A 66 -2.07 12.54 -14.95
N GLN A 67 -2.05 13.77 -15.43
CA GLN A 67 -2.56 14.91 -14.68
C GLN A 67 -4.08 14.84 -14.45
N TYR A 68 -4.83 14.35 -15.44
CA TYR A 68 -6.25 14.07 -15.28
C TYR A 68 -6.50 13.02 -14.18
N LEU A 69 -5.77 11.91 -14.19
CA LEU A 69 -5.85 10.91 -13.12
C LEU A 69 -5.55 11.56 -11.76
N GLN A 70 -4.48 12.36 -11.67
CA GLN A 70 -4.08 13.01 -10.43
C GLN A 70 -5.20 13.88 -9.81
N GLN A 71 -6.01 14.52 -10.66
CA GLN A 71 -7.12 15.35 -10.21
C GLN A 71 -8.36 14.52 -9.86
N HIS A 72 -8.69 13.51 -10.67
CA HIS A 72 -10.00 12.86 -10.65
C HIS A 72 -10.05 11.47 -10.01
N VAL A 73 -8.90 10.81 -9.79
CA VAL A 73 -8.84 9.45 -9.23
C VAL A 73 -8.30 9.46 -7.81
N ARG A 74 -8.84 8.59 -6.97
CA ARG A 74 -8.36 8.32 -5.62
C ARG A 74 -8.23 6.82 -5.43
N LEU A 75 -7.11 6.39 -4.85
CA LEU A 75 -6.83 5.01 -4.54
C LEU A 75 -7.08 4.78 -3.05
N LEU A 76 -7.94 3.83 -2.71
CA LEU A 76 -8.15 3.43 -1.32
C LEU A 76 -7.01 2.50 -0.88
N SER A 77 -6.48 2.75 0.31
CA SER A 77 -5.33 2.06 0.87
C SER A 77 -5.56 1.78 2.35
N GLY A 78 -5.38 0.52 2.79
CA GLY A 78 -5.48 0.18 4.21
C GLY A 78 -4.42 0.88 5.07
N LEU A 79 -3.22 1.15 4.52
CA LEU A 79 -2.13 1.79 5.26
C LEU A 79 -2.14 3.32 5.13
N TYR A 80 -2.40 3.83 3.92
CA TYR A 80 -2.31 5.25 3.60
C TYR A 80 -3.67 5.96 3.58
N GLY A 81 -4.77 5.23 3.77
CA GLY A 81 -6.14 5.76 3.68
C GLY A 81 -6.52 6.06 2.24
N ILE A 82 -6.26 7.28 1.79
CA ILE A 82 -6.56 7.74 0.42
C ILE A 82 -5.29 8.29 -0.20
N LEU A 83 -4.92 7.74 -1.36
CA LEU A 83 -3.80 8.21 -2.17
C LEU A 83 -4.30 8.87 -3.45
N ARG A 84 -3.61 9.92 -3.88
CA ARG A 84 -3.68 10.40 -5.26
C ARG A 84 -2.69 9.60 -6.12
N PRO A 85 -2.93 9.45 -7.44
CA PRO A 85 -2.07 8.71 -8.35
C PRO A 85 -0.57 9.00 -8.25
N LEU A 86 -0.18 10.25 -8.05
CA LEU A 86 1.21 10.70 -7.97
C LEU A 86 1.75 10.85 -6.55
N ASP A 87 0.98 10.50 -5.52
CA ASP A 87 1.51 10.49 -4.16
C ASP A 87 2.57 9.39 -4.05
N LEU A 88 3.73 9.74 -3.48
CA LEU A 88 4.79 8.79 -3.20
C LEU A 88 4.37 7.86 -2.08
N MET A 89 4.61 6.57 -2.27
CA MET A 89 4.39 5.54 -1.26
C MET A 89 5.51 4.51 -1.28
N GLN A 90 5.79 3.94 -0.11
CA GLN A 90 6.65 2.78 0.04
C GLN A 90 5.82 1.48 -0.07
N PRO A 91 6.42 0.38 -0.56
CA PRO A 91 5.70 -0.87 -0.74
C PRO A 91 5.20 -1.41 0.60
N TYR A 92 3.98 -1.92 0.60
CA TYR A 92 3.33 -2.53 1.76
C TYR A 92 2.32 -3.58 1.28
N ARG A 93 1.80 -4.38 2.21
CA ARG A 93 0.59 -5.17 2.00
C ARG A 93 -0.28 -5.03 3.24
N LEU A 94 -1.45 -4.43 3.07
CA LEU A 94 -2.48 -4.34 4.10
C LEU A 94 -3.80 -4.03 3.39
N GLU A 95 -4.60 -5.07 3.18
CA GLU A 95 -5.90 -4.94 2.54
C GLU A 95 -6.90 -4.30 3.52
N MET A 96 -7.83 -3.49 3.02
CA MET A 96 -8.81 -2.79 3.88
C MET A 96 -9.66 -3.76 4.71
N GLY A 97 -9.92 -4.96 4.18
CA GLY A 97 -10.68 -6.02 4.87
C GLY A 97 -9.89 -6.79 5.93
N THR A 98 -8.59 -6.51 6.12
CA THR A 98 -7.79 -7.20 7.13
C THR A 98 -8.26 -6.79 8.54
N ALA A 99 -8.61 -7.78 9.36
CA ALA A 99 -9.04 -7.61 10.75
C ALA A 99 -7.86 -7.27 11.68
N PHE A 100 -7.18 -6.16 11.39
CA PHE A 100 -6.04 -5.70 12.15
C PHE A 100 -6.51 -4.82 13.32
N ALA A 101 -6.50 -5.41 14.52
CA ALA A 101 -6.73 -4.68 15.76
C ALA A 101 -5.64 -3.63 15.95
N ASN A 102 -6.06 -2.39 16.18
CA ASN A 102 -5.18 -1.24 16.32
C ASN A 102 -5.64 -0.37 17.50
N THR A 103 -4.89 0.67 17.82
CA THR A 103 -5.21 1.56 18.97
C THR A 103 -6.60 2.22 18.91
N ARG A 104 -7.25 2.26 17.75
CA ARG A 104 -8.56 2.91 17.55
C ARG A 104 -9.72 1.93 17.40
N GLY A 105 -9.47 0.64 17.21
CA GLY A 105 -10.52 -0.34 17.03
C GLY A 105 -10.04 -1.73 16.63
N LYS A 106 -11.00 -2.59 16.29
CA LYS A 106 -10.74 -4.02 15.99
C LYS A 106 -10.32 -4.27 14.54
N ASN A 107 -10.45 -3.29 13.66
CA ASN A 107 -10.17 -3.40 12.22
C ASN A 107 -9.83 -2.01 11.65
N LEU A 108 -9.57 -1.96 10.33
CA LEU A 108 -9.19 -0.72 9.63
C LEU A 108 -10.37 0.22 9.33
N TYR A 109 -11.61 -0.25 9.42
CA TYR A 109 -12.80 0.60 9.26
C TYR A 109 -13.07 1.47 10.50
N GLU A 110 -12.64 1.01 11.67
CA GLU A 110 -12.74 1.73 12.95
C GLU A 110 -11.56 2.69 13.20
N PHE A 111 -10.55 2.68 12.34
CA PHE A 111 -9.32 3.47 12.47
C PHE A 111 -9.44 4.89 11.88
#